data_AF-A0A438HTA1-F1
#
_entry.id   AF-A0A438HTA1-F1
#
_cell.length_a   1.000
_cell.length_b   1.000
_cell.length_c   1.000
_cell.angle_alpha   90.00
_cell.angle_beta   90.00
_cell.angle_gamma   90.00
#
_symmetry.space_group_name_H-M   'P 1'
#
loop_
_entity.id
_entity.type
_entity.pdbx_description
1 polymer ?
#
loop_
_entity_poly.entity_id
_entity_poly.type
_entity_poly.pdbx_seq_one_letter_code
_entity_poly.pdbx_strand_id
1 'polypeptide(L)'
;MDDASVPVESFYRVHLLGGPGSGKGTQCANIVKHFGYTHLSAGDLLRAEIKSGSENGNMIQSMIKEGKIVPSEVTIKLLQRAILEDSNDKFLIDGFPRNEENRAAFEAVTKIEPEFVLFFDCSEEEMERRILNRNQVSIYD
;
A
#
# COMPACT_ATOMS: atom_id res chain seq x y z
N MET A 1 -12.07 -6.46 -24.64
CA MET A 1 -11.62 -7.05 -23.38
C MET A 1 -11.91 -6.05 -22.29
N ASP A 2 -13.20 -6.06 -21.97
CA ASP A 2 -13.91 -5.75 -20.74
C ASP A 2 -13.40 -4.58 -19.88
N ASP A 3 -14.14 -3.48 -20.08
CA ASP A 3 -14.49 -2.44 -19.13
C ASP A 3 -15.12 -3.04 -17.86
N ALA A 4 -14.29 -3.73 -17.06
CA ALA A 4 -14.67 -4.14 -15.71
C ALA A 4 -14.59 -2.89 -14.82
N SER A 5 -15.62 -2.05 -14.91
CA SER A 5 -15.94 -1.13 -13.83
C SER A 5 -16.12 -1.97 -12.57
N VAL A 6 -15.16 -1.82 -11.64
CA VAL A 6 -15.22 -2.44 -10.32
C VAL A 6 -16.55 -2.03 -9.69
N PRO A 7 -17.41 -2.98 -9.26
CA PRO A 7 -18.66 -2.62 -8.61
C PRO A 7 -18.39 -1.68 -7.44
N VAL A 8 -19.01 -0.50 -7.50
CA VAL A 8 -18.77 0.66 -6.63
C VAL A 8 -19.39 0.48 -5.23
N GLU A 9 -19.85 -0.73 -4.90
CA GLU A 9 -20.56 -1.02 -3.66
C GLU A 9 -19.58 -1.13 -2.49
N SER A 10 -19.33 0.02 -1.87
CA SER A 10 -19.09 0.20 -0.42
C SER A 10 -17.92 -0.56 0.21
N PHE A 11 -16.73 -0.52 -0.39
CA PHE A 11 -15.51 -0.90 0.33
C PHE A 11 -15.05 0.22 1.28
N TYR A 12 -14.99 -0.08 2.57
CA TYR A 12 -14.43 0.80 3.61
C TYR A 12 -12.92 0.88 3.44
N ARG A 13 -12.41 2.02 2.97
CA ARG A 13 -11.00 2.20 2.63
C ARG A 13 -10.38 3.32 3.42
N VAL A 14 -9.42 2.94 4.25
CA VAL A 14 -8.60 3.86 5.03
C VAL A 14 -7.20 3.86 4.44
N HIS A 15 -6.73 5.02 4.03
CA HIS A 15 -5.36 5.18 3.53
C HIS A 15 -4.43 5.52 4.69
N LEU A 16 -3.30 4.83 4.78
CA LEU A 16 -2.32 5.03 5.83
C LEU A 16 -1.10 5.73 5.27
N LEU A 17 -0.82 6.90 5.82
CA LEU A 17 0.31 7.75 5.46
C LEU A 17 1.23 7.93 6.64
N GLY A 18 2.54 8.01 6.39
CA GLY A 18 3.54 8.21 7.41
C GLY A 18 4.92 7.80 6.91
N GLY A 19 5.95 8.49 7.40
CA GLY A 19 7.34 8.19 7.03
C GLY A 19 7.78 6.78 7.46
N PRO A 20 8.88 6.26 6.89
CA PRO A 20 9.51 5.05 7.42
C PRO A 20 9.86 5.25 8.90
N GLY A 21 9.63 4.24 9.74
CA GLY A 21 9.87 4.37 11.20
C GLY A 21 8.72 4.99 12.00
N SER A 22 7.71 5.61 11.37
CA SER A 22 6.54 6.19 12.06
C SER A 22 5.73 5.21 12.91
N GLY A 23 5.84 3.90 12.65
CA GLY A 23 5.09 2.86 13.35
C GLY A 23 3.81 2.45 12.65
N LYS A 24 3.52 2.99 11.46
CA LYS A 24 2.34 2.64 10.64
C LYS A 24 2.11 1.12 10.50
N GLY A 25 3.16 0.33 10.30
CA GLY A 25 3.04 -1.13 10.13
C GLY A 25 2.57 -1.84 11.40
N THR A 26 3.08 -1.43 12.57
CA THR A 26 2.64 -1.93 13.88
C THR A 26 1.16 -1.61 14.09
N GLN A 27 0.75 -0.39 13.74
CA GLN A 27 -0.62 0.05 13.92
C GLN A 27 -1.57 -0.57 12.89
N CYS A 28 -1.14 -0.83 11.64
CA CYS A 28 -1.89 -1.66 10.69
C CYS A 28 -2.24 -3.01 11.29
N ALA A 29 -1.25 -3.73 11.85
CA ALA A 29 -1.47 -5.05 12.45
C ALA A 29 -2.48 -4.98 13.61
N ASN A 30 -2.41 -3.93 14.44
CA ASN A 30 -3.40 -3.70 15.49
C ASN A 30 -4.80 -3.43 14.91
N ILE A 31 -4.93 -2.61 13.87
CA ILE A 31 -6.23 -2.29 13.26
C ILE A 31 -6.85 -3.54 12.62
N VAL A 32 -6.07 -4.33 11.88
CA VAL A 32 -6.48 -5.63 11.33
C VAL A 32 -7.03 -6.52 12.45
N LYS A 33 -6.27 -6.69 13.54
CA LYS A 33 -6.64 -7.56 14.66
C LYS A 33 -7.92 -7.11 15.38
N HIS A 34 -8.08 -5.80 15.63
CA HIS A 34 -9.16 -5.29 16.47
C HIS A 34 -10.43 -4.92 15.70
N PHE A 35 -10.31 -4.51 14.44
CA PHE A 35 -11.44 -4.00 13.63
C PHE A 35 -11.76 -4.85 12.41
N GLY A 36 -11.00 -5.93 12.15
CA GLY A 36 -11.29 -6.89 11.07
C GLY A 36 -11.00 -6.38 9.66
N TYR A 37 -10.11 -5.40 9.52
CA TYR A 37 -9.68 -4.92 8.20
C TYR A 37 -8.69 -5.89 7.53
N THR A 38 -8.68 -5.94 6.21
CA THR A 38 -7.58 -6.51 5.41
C THR A 38 -6.50 -5.44 5.19
N HIS A 39 -5.23 -5.77 5.44
CA HIS A 39 -4.11 -4.88 5.12
C HIS A 39 -3.57 -5.13 3.71
N LEU A 40 -3.64 -4.10 2.87
CA LEU A 40 -3.08 -4.08 1.53
C LEU A 40 -1.90 -3.12 1.45
N SER A 41 -0.69 -3.68 1.32
CA SER A 41 0.54 -2.91 1.14
C SER A 41 0.89 -2.83 -0.35
N ALA A 42 0.90 -1.61 -0.91
CA ALA A 42 1.25 -1.41 -2.32
C ALA A 42 2.65 -1.95 -2.66
N GLY A 43 3.59 -1.82 -1.72
CA GLY A 43 4.94 -2.36 -1.89
C GLY A 43 4.97 -3.89 -1.91
N ASP A 44 4.14 -4.56 -1.12
CA ASP A 44 4.05 -6.02 -1.11
C ASP A 44 3.39 -6.54 -2.39
N LEU A 45 2.34 -5.88 -2.86
CA LEU A 45 1.69 -6.20 -4.14
C LEU A 45 2.66 -6.10 -5.31
N LEU A 46 3.45 -5.03 -5.39
CA LEU A 46 4.51 -4.88 -6.41
C LEU A 46 5.56 -6.00 -6.30
N ARG A 47 6.03 -6.33 -5.09
CA ARG A 47 6.99 -7.41 -4.87
C ARG A 47 6.42 -8.78 -5.25
N ALA A 48 5.14 -9.03 -4.95
CA ALA A 48 4.46 -10.27 -5.32
C ALA A 48 4.33 -10.39 -6.84
N GLU A 49 3.96 -9.31 -7.53
CA GLU A 49 3.88 -9.30 -8.99
C GLU A 49 5.26 -9.58 -9.63
N ILE A 50 6.33 -8.97 -9.13
CA ILE A 50 7.71 -9.28 -9.57
C ILE A 50 8.05 -10.76 -9.36
N LYS A 51 7.70 -11.32 -8.19
CA LYS A 51 7.97 -12.74 -7.87
C LYS A 51 7.17 -13.71 -8.74
N SER A 52 6.02 -13.30 -9.26
CA SER A 52 5.20 -14.14 -10.15
C SER A 52 5.88 -14.47 -11.47
N GLY A 53 6.89 -13.68 -11.89
CA GLY A 53 7.54 -13.82 -13.18
C GLY A 53 6.67 -13.43 -14.38
N SER A 54 5.51 -12.79 -14.15
CA SER A 54 4.64 -12.28 -15.20
C SER A 54 5.36 -11.23 -16.06
N GLU A 55 4.83 -10.96 -17.26
CA GLU A 55 5.33 -9.88 -18.12
C GLU A 55 5.32 -8.53 -17.38
N ASN A 56 4.23 -8.24 -16.66
CA ASN A 56 4.13 -7.06 -15.78
C ASN A 56 5.19 -7.10 -14.67
N GLY A 57 5.39 -8.25 -14.03
CA GLY A 57 6.41 -8.43 -12.99
C GLY A 57 7.82 -8.13 -13.50
N ASN A 58 8.16 -8.57 -14.71
CA ASN A 58 9.44 -8.29 -15.35
C ASN A 58 9.61 -6.81 -15.70
N MET A 59 8.57 -6.17 -16.24
CA MET A 59 8.55 -4.72 -16.51
C MET A 59 8.76 -3.93 -15.21
N ILE A 60 8.00 -4.23 -14.15
CA ILE A 60 8.11 -3.57 -12.84
C ILE A 60 9.53 -3.75 -12.30
N GLN A 61 10.08 -4.96 -12.38
CA GLN A 61 11.44 -5.25 -11.92
C GLN A 61 12.49 -4.39 -12.66
N SER A 62 12.38 -4.26 -13.99
CA SER A 62 13.30 -3.43 -14.78
C SER A 62 13.22 -1.97 -14.37
N MET A 63 12.02 -1.41 -14.25
CA MET A 63 11.83 -0.01 -13.84
C MET A 63 12.45 0.27 -12.48
N ILE A 64 12.20 -0.58 -11.48
CA ILE A 64 12.76 -0.41 -10.13
C ILE A 64 14.29 -0.52 -10.16
N LYS A 65 14.86 -1.49 -10.89
CA LYS A 65 16.32 -1.63 -11.03
C LYS A 65 16.97 -0.41 -11.68
N GLU A 66 16.27 0.23 -12.61
CA GLU A 66 16.72 1.43 -13.32
C GLU A 66 16.45 2.73 -12.53
N GLY A 67 15.89 2.64 -11.32
CA GLY A 67 15.51 3.82 -10.52
C GLY A 67 14.34 4.61 -11.13
N LYS A 68 13.60 4.02 -12.06
CA LYS A 68 12.41 4.60 -12.68
C LYS A 68 11.19 4.41 -11.79
N ILE A 69 10.27 5.36 -11.88
CA ILE A 69 8.99 5.31 -11.17
C ILE A 69 8.07 4.33 -11.90
N VAL A 70 7.47 3.41 -11.14
CA VAL A 70 6.42 2.52 -11.66
C VAL A 70 5.16 3.35 -11.88
N PRO A 71 4.51 3.29 -13.06
CA PRO A 71 3.29 4.03 -13.33
C PRO A 71 2.19 3.75 -12.30
N SER A 72 1.44 4.79 -11.91
CA SER A 72 0.39 4.71 -10.89
C SER A 72 -0.65 3.64 -11.23
N GLU A 73 -1.01 3.53 -12.50
CA GLU A 73 -2.02 2.62 -13.04
C GLU A 73 -1.69 1.14 -12.76
N VAL A 74 -0.40 0.79 -12.75
CA VAL A 74 0.05 -0.57 -12.41
C VAL A 74 -0.31 -0.86 -10.96
N THR A 75 0.00 0.06 -10.04
CA THR A 75 -0.29 -0.11 -8.62
C THR A 75 -1.80 -0.13 -8.36
N ILE A 76 -2.56 0.74 -9.04
CA ILE A 76 -4.03 0.80 -8.92
C ILE A 76 -4.66 -0.54 -9.36
N LYS A 77 -4.23 -1.10 -10.49
CA LYS A 77 -4.74 -2.41 -10.96
C LYS A 77 -4.43 -3.54 -9.98
N LEU A 78 -3.22 -3.55 -9.40
CA LEU A 78 -2.85 -4.55 -8.39
C LEU A 78 -3.72 -4.44 -7.14
N LEU A 79 -3.99 -3.21 -6.68
CA LEU A 79 -4.90 -2.95 -5.55
C LEU A 79 -6.33 -3.39 -5.87
N GLN A 80 -6.85 -3.04 -7.05
CA GLN A 80 -8.20 -3.43 -7.48
C GLN A 80 -8.35 -4.95 -7.53
N ARG A 81 -7.37 -5.66 -8.11
CA ARG A 81 -7.37 -7.13 -8.13
C ARG A 81 -7.38 -7.70 -6.71
N ALA A 82 -6.51 -7.19 -5.83
CA ALA A 82 -6.43 -7.67 -4.44
C ALA A 82 -7.73 -7.43 -3.66
N ILE A 83 -8.43 -6.30 -3.89
CA ILE A 83 -9.73 -6.02 -3.28
C ILE A 83 -10.81 -6.97 -3.81
N LEU A 84 -10.85 -7.19 -5.12
CA LEU A 84 -11.86 -8.06 -5.77
C LEU A 84 -11.68 -9.55 -5.42
N GLU A 85 -10.45 -9.98 -5.15
CA GLU A 85 -10.14 -11.37 -4.77
C GLU A 85 -10.34 -11.64 -3.27
N ASP A 86 -10.52 -10.60 -2.44
CA ASP A 86 -10.79 -10.73 -1.01
C ASP A 86 -12.30 -10.71 -0.73
N SER A 87 -12.75 -11.56 0.19
CA SER A 87 -14.14 -11.62 0.65
C SER A 87 -14.52 -10.53 1.66
N ASN A 88 -13.53 -9.77 2.16
CA ASN A 88 -13.71 -8.68 3.12
C ASN A 88 -14.22 -7.41 2.44
N ASP A 89 -14.89 -6.54 3.20
CA ASP A 89 -15.37 -5.23 2.76
C ASP A 89 -14.57 -4.06 3.34
N LYS A 90 -13.60 -4.34 4.23
CA LYS A 90 -12.76 -3.35 4.94
C LYS A 90 -11.30 -3.48 4.58
N PHE A 91 -10.71 -2.41 4.05
CA PHE A 91 -9.33 -2.40 3.55
C PHE A 91 -8.50 -1.23 4.11
N LEU A 92 -7.30 -1.56 4.55
CA LEU A 92 -6.24 -0.62 4.92
C LEU A 92 -5.24 -0.54 3.77
N ILE A 93 -5.21 0.59 3.07
CA ILE A 93 -4.28 0.81 1.95
C ILE A 93 -3.02 1.51 2.48
N ASP A 94 -1.93 0.76 2.60
CA ASP A 94 -0.64 1.24 3.10
C ASP A 94 0.30 1.56 1.94
N GLY A 95 0.80 2.81 1.95
CA GLY A 95 1.83 3.25 1.02
C GLY A 95 1.31 3.59 -0.38
N PHE A 96 0.01 3.90 -0.52
CA PHE A 96 -0.58 4.48 -1.73
C PHE A 96 -1.86 5.27 -1.38
N PRO A 97 -2.11 6.45 -2.00
CA PRO A 97 -1.21 7.20 -2.86
C PRO A 97 -0.02 7.78 -2.08
N ARG A 98 1.12 8.02 -2.76
CA ARG A 98 2.32 8.61 -2.12
C ARG A 98 2.58 10.06 -2.51
N ASN A 99 1.93 10.53 -3.56
CA ASN A 99 2.04 11.88 -4.09
C ASN A 99 0.73 12.25 -4.80
N GLU A 100 0.66 13.51 -5.22
CA GLU A 100 -0.53 14.07 -5.87
C GLU A 100 -0.87 13.37 -7.19
N GLU A 101 0.14 12.96 -7.96
CA GLU A 101 -0.06 12.23 -9.22
C GLU A 101 -0.71 10.87 -8.97
N ASN A 102 -0.25 10.11 -7.96
CA ASN A 102 -0.85 8.84 -7.56
C ASN A 102 -2.30 9.03 -7.08
N ARG A 103 -2.57 10.09 -6.31
CA ARG A 103 -3.91 10.42 -5.82
C ARG A 103 -4.85 10.72 -6.98
N ALA A 104 -4.44 11.62 -7.87
CA ALA A 104 -5.22 12.00 -9.05
C ALA A 104 -5.49 10.80 -9.96
N ALA A 105 -4.49 9.94 -10.20
CA ALA A 105 -4.66 8.72 -10.96
C ALA A 105 -5.63 7.74 -10.28
N PHE A 106 -5.52 7.57 -8.96
CA PHE A 106 -6.42 6.71 -8.18
C PHE A 106 -7.87 7.17 -8.31
N GLU A 107 -8.15 8.46 -8.11
CA GLU A 107 -9.49 9.02 -8.24
C GLU A 107 -9.98 8.96 -9.69
N ALA A 108 -9.12 9.22 -10.67
CA ALA A 108 -9.50 9.17 -12.07
C ALA A 108 -9.92 7.75 -12.51
N VAL A 109 -9.21 6.72 -12.04
CA VAL A 109 -9.47 5.31 -12.38
C VAL A 109 -10.61 4.73 -11.54
N THR A 110 -10.61 4.97 -10.23
CA THR A 110 -11.57 4.33 -9.32
C THR A 110 -12.87 5.11 -9.20
N LYS A 111 -12.85 6.43 -9.45
CA LYS A 111 -13.95 7.36 -9.15
C LYS A 111 -14.36 7.40 -7.68
N ILE A 112 -13.45 7.03 -6.77
CA ILE A 112 -13.77 6.91 -5.35
C ILE A 112 -12.82 7.73 -4.50
N GLU A 113 -13.38 8.44 -3.52
CA GLU A 113 -12.67 9.11 -2.45
C GLU A 113 -12.44 8.16 -1.26
N PRO A 114 -11.32 8.29 -0.54
CA PRO A 114 -11.10 7.57 0.71
C PRO A 114 -12.08 8.05 1.79
N GLU A 115 -12.49 7.16 2.69
CA GLU A 115 -13.36 7.56 3.81
C GLU A 115 -12.64 8.49 4.78
N PHE A 116 -11.38 8.15 5.07
CA PHE A 116 -10.45 9.01 5.76
C PHE A 116 -9.01 8.53 5.54
N VAL A 117 -8.08 9.44 5.86
CA VAL A 117 -6.64 9.19 5.82
C VAL A 117 -6.12 9.17 7.26
N LEU A 118 -5.46 8.09 7.64
CA LEU A 118 -4.76 8.00 8.92
C LEU A 118 -3.30 8.39 8.71
N PHE A 119 -2.95 9.62 9.12
CA PHE A 119 -1.59 10.12 9.07
C PHE A 119 -0.85 9.86 10.39
N PHE A 120 0.19 9.04 10.32
CA PHE A 120 1.08 8.75 11.44
C PHE A 120 2.13 9.85 11.56
N ASP A 121 1.79 10.88 12.32
CA ASP A 121 2.70 11.95 12.66
C ASP A 121 3.74 11.45 13.68
N CYS A 122 5.01 11.60 13.32
CA CYS A 122 6.15 11.13 14.07
C CYS A 122 7.32 12.07 13.75
N SER A 123 8.03 12.54 14.77
CA SER A 123 9.18 13.41 14.54
C SER A 123 10.24 12.67 13.71
N GLU A 124 10.98 13.44 12.91
CA GLU A 124 12.10 12.93 12.12
C GLU A 124 13.13 12.22 13.01
N GLU A 125 13.50 12.85 14.14
CA GLU A 125 14.38 12.27 15.15
C GLU A 125 13.92 10.89 15.61
N GLU A 126 12.62 10.71 15.90
CA GLU A 126 12.10 9.41 16.34
C GLU A 126 12.02 8.39 15.20
N MET A 127 11.68 8.83 13.98
CA MET A 127 11.69 7.97 12.81
C MET A 127 13.11 7.45 12.54
N GLU A 128 14.10 8.33 12.54
CA GLU A 128 15.53 7.99 12.40
C GLU A 128 15.99 7.05 13.50
N ARG A 129 15.73 7.40 14.76
CA ARG A 129 16.07 6.55 15.92
C ARG A 129 15.49 5.16 15.74
N ARG A 130 14.23 5.01 15.33
CA ARG A 130 13.59 3.70 15.11
C ARG A 130 14.18 2.95 13.91
N ILE A 131 14.49 3.63 12.82
CA ILE A 131 15.10 3.02 11.63
C ILE A 131 16.48 2.46 11.99
N LEU A 132 17.31 3.24 12.68
CA LEU A 132 18.67 2.83 13.09
C LEU A 132 18.66 1.66 14.07
N ASN A 133 17.65 1.58 14.93
CA ASN A 133 17.50 0.48 15.90
C ASN A 133 16.79 -0.77 15.33
N ARG A 134 16.23 -0.71 14.11
CA ARG A 134 15.41 -1.79 13.55
C ARG A 134 16.14 -3.12 13.34
N ASN A 135 17.47 -3.08 13.25
CA ASN A 135 18.34 -4.25 13.08
C ASN A 135 19.23 -4.53 14.32
N GLN A 136 19.04 -3.84 15.43
CA GLN A 136 19.69 -4.21 16.69
C GLN A 136 18.95 -5.41 17.28
N VAL A 137 19.26 -6.59 16.76
CA VAL A 137 18.95 -7.85 17.45
C VAL A 137 19.73 -7.82 18.76
N SER A 138 19.04 -7.89 19.89
CA SER A 138 19.66 -8.11 21.19
C SER A 138 20.46 -9.42 21.10
N ILE A 139 21.78 -9.30 21.09
CA ILE A 139 22.71 -10.45 21.11
C ILE A 139 22.87 -10.93 22.56
N TYR A 140 21.75 -11.12 23.25
CA TYR A 140 21.69 -11.71 24.58
C TYR A 140 20.32 -12.38 24.70
N ASP A 141 20.25 -13.63 24.25
CA ASP A 141 19.32 -14.67 24.69
C ASP A 141 20.00 -16.03 24.48
#